data_AF-A0A9E0DDB4-F1
#
_entry.id   AF-A0A9E0DDB4-F1
#
_cell.length_a   1.000
_cell.length_b   1.000
_cell.length_c   1.000
_cell.angle_alpha   90.00
_cell.angle_beta   90.00
_cell.angle_gamma   90.00
#
_symmetry.space_group_name_H-M   'P 1'
#
loop_
_entity.id
_entity.type
_entity.pdbx_description
1 polymer ?
#
loop_
_entity_poly.entity_id
_entity_poly.type
_entity_poly.pdbx_seq_one_letter_code
_entity_poly.pdbx_strand_id
1 'polypeptide(L)'
;MYLVVDTNVPKTANGDETPQAPPACVAACARKLAEIRSSHILVLDNGWHILKEYMGQLRSSGQPGPGDAFLKWVLNSQNNPRRCVQVPISPIPGSNSFAEFPHDPALAGFDPSDHKFVAVALAHPQTPPILNATDSDWWHHHAALTAHNLHIEYLCPDVIPGAIFPSSNS
;
A
#
# COMPACT_ATOMS: atom_id res chain seq x y z
N MET A 1 -9.59 2.12 -12.04
CA MET A 1 -9.80 1.11 -10.98
C MET A 1 -9.46 1.71 -9.63
N TYR A 2 -9.88 1.05 -8.55
CA TYR A 2 -9.56 1.42 -7.17
C TYR A 2 -8.29 0.70 -6.74
N LEU A 3 -7.44 1.38 -5.98
CA LEU A 3 -6.16 0.84 -5.50
C LEU A 3 -5.91 1.28 -4.06
N VAL A 4 -5.38 0.39 -3.25
CA VAL A 4 -4.78 0.69 -1.94
C VAL A 4 -3.26 0.64 -2.10
N VAL A 5 -2.53 1.53 -1.47
CA VAL A 5 -1.08 1.66 -1.65
C VAL A 5 -0.40 1.54 -0.30
N ASP A 6 0.46 0.54 -0.13
CA ASP A 6 1.30 0.44 1.06
C ASP A 6 2.31 1.61 1.11
N THR A 7 2.75 2.01 2.31
CA THR A 7 3.74 3.08 2.51
C THR A 7 5.10 2.75 1.90
N ASN A 8 5.48 1.48 1.78
CA ASN A 8 6.75 1.09 1.16
C ASN A 8 6.84 1.46 -0.34
N VAL A 9 5.71 1.61 -1.04
CA VAL A 9 5.67 1.95 -2.46
C VAL A 9 6.18 3.38 -2.70
N PRO A 10 5.61 4.44 -2.09
CA PRO A 10 6.16 5.78 -2.22
C PRO A 10 7.57 5.93 -1.65
N LYS A 11 7.94 5.20 -0.59
CA LYS A 11 9.32 5.23 -0.08
C LYS A 11 10.32 4.63 -1.07
N THR A 12 9.99 3.48 -1.63
CA THR A 12 10.77 2.85 -2.69
C THR A 12 10.89 3.76 -3.90
N ALA A 13 9.82 4.47 -4.26
CA ALA A 13 9.84 5.43 -5.38
C ALA A 13 10.78 6.63 -5.14
N ASN A 14 11.02 7.03 -3.89
CA ASN A 14 12.02 8.05 -3.56
C ASN A 14 13.45 7.50 -3.58
N GLY A 15 13.64 6.18 -3.44
CA GLY A 15 14.95 5.56 -3.25
C GLY A 15 15.49 5.72 -1.81
N ASP A 16 14.62 6.03 -0.85
CA ASP A 16 14.98 6.28 0.56
C ASP A 16 15.09 4.99 1.40
N GLU A 17 14.86 3.83 0.79
CA GLU A 17 14.96 2.51 1.42
C GLU A 17 16.42 2.18 1.81
N THR A 18 16.59 1.45 2.92
CA THR A 18 17.90 0.92 3.36
C THR A 18 17.78 -0.57 3.67
N PRO A 19 18.46 -1.47 2.91
CA PRO A 19 19.29 -1.19 1.74
C PRO A 19 18.49 -0.60 0.58
N GLN A 20 19.17 0.14 -0.31
CA GLN A 20 18.51 0.73 -1.47
C GLN A 20 17.88 -0.33 -2.36
N ALA A 21 16.63 -0.12 -2.74
CA ALA A 21 15.95 -0.96 -3.71
C ALA A 21 16.64 -0.86 -5.09
N PRO A 22 16.60 -1.93 -5.91
CA PRO A 22 17.14 -1.89 -7.26
C PRO A 22 16.53 -0.76 -8.11
N PRO A 23 17.26 -0.19 -9.08
CA PRO A 23 16.73 0.89 -9.93
C PRO A 23 15.42 0.54 -10.64
N ALA A 24 15.25 -0.73 -11.05
CA ALA A 24 14.00 -1.20 -11.66
C ALA A 24 12.80 -1.09 -10.71
N CYS A 25 13.02 -1.37 -9.42
CA CYS A 25 12.01 -1.24 -8.37
C CYS A 25 11.59 0.21 -8.13
N VAL A 26 12.58 1.11 -7.99
CA VAL A 26 12.35 2.56 -7.86
C VAL A 26 11.53 3.07 -9.04
N ALA A 27 11.91 2.68 -10.27
CA ALA A 27 11.22 3.09 -11.49
C ALA A 27 9.80 2.50 -11.60
N ALA A 28 9.59 1.24 -11.21
CA ALA A 28 8.26 0.61 -11.20
C ALA A 28 7.32 1.32 -10.22
N CYS A 29 7.79 1.60 -9.00
CA CYS A 29 7.01 2.32 -8.00
C CYS A 29 6.69 3.76 -8.47
N ALA A 30 7.69 4.51 -8.93
CA ALA A 30 7.49 5.88 -9.41
C ALA A 30 6.49 5.96 -10.58
N ARG A 31 6.56 5.02 -11.53
CA ARG A 31 5.62 4.92 -12.66
C ARG A 31 4.20 4.61 -12.18
N LYS A 32 4.02 3.62 -11.31
CA LYS A 32 2.70 3.26 -10.77
C LYS A 32 2.07 4.42 -10.00
N LEU A 33 2.84 5.17 -9.20
CA LEU A 33 2.34 6.37 -8.53
C LEU A 33 1.94 7.48 -9.52
N ALA A 34 2.60 7.61 -10.67
CA ALA A 34 2.17 8.51 -11.74
C ALA A 34 0.87 8.06 -12.42
N GLU A 35 0.72 6.76 -12.65
CA GLU A 35 -0.52 6.15 -13.18
C GLU A 35 -1.68 6.40 -12.21
N ILE A 36 -1.49 6.19 -10.90
CA ILE A 36 -2.56 6.43 -9.91
C ILE A 36 -3.07 7.86 -9.97
N ARG A 37 -2.15 8.83 -10.01
CA ARG A 37 -2.49 10.26 -10.06
C ARG A 37 -3.28 10.66 -11.30
N SER A 38 -3.14 9.91 -12.40
CA SER A 38 -3.73 10.25 -13.70
C SER A 38 -5.00 9.44 -14.02
N SER A 39 -5.02 8.15 -13.72
CA SER A 39 -6.02 7.19 -14.25
C SER A 39 -6.66 6.27 -13.21
N HIS A 40 -6.33 6.37 -11.92
CA HIS A 40 -6.93 5.52 -10.88
C HIS A 40 -7.56 6.32 -9.74
N ILE A 41 -8.24 5.59 -8.86
CA ILE A 41 -8.84 6.13 -7.64
C ILE A 41 -8.13 5.48 -6.45
N LEU A 42 -7.49 6.29 -5.61
CA LEU A 42 -6.84 5.82 -4.39
C LEU A 42 -7.90 5.56 -3.30
N VAL A 43 -7.84 4.42 -2.64
CA VAL A 43 -8.70 4.12 -1.49
C VAL A 43 -7.92 4.37 -0.20
N LEU A 44 -8.53 5.14 0.70
CA LEU A 44 -7.97 5.53 1.98
C LEU A 44 -8.96 5.19 3.10
N ASP A 45 -8.48 5.15 4.33
CA ASP A 45 -9.36 5.18 5.48
C ASP A 45 -9.87 6.61 5.76
N ASN A 46 -11.05 6.72 6.39
CA ASN A 46 -11.62 8.01 6.80
C ASN A 46 -11.08 8.55 8.15
N GLY A 47 -10.23 7.78 8.84
CA GLY A 47 -9.64 8.10 10.15
C GLY A 47 -8.21 8.68 10.08
N TRP A 48 -7.67 8.85 8.87
CA TRP A 48 -6.30 9.27 8.57
C TRP A 48 -5.21 8.30 9.05
N HIS A 49 -5.48 7.02 9.24
CA HIS A 49 -4.49 6.02 9.64
C HIS A 49 -3.38 5.86 8.59
N ILE A 50 -3.74 5.67 7.32
CA ILE A 50 -2.78 5.57 6.20
C ILE A 50 -2.10 6.92 5.98
N LEU A 51 -2.86 8.00 5.97
CA LEU A 51 -2.32 9.32 5.65
C LEU A 51 -1.32 9.82 6.71
N LYS A 52 -1.57 9.55 8.01
CA LYS A 52 -0.62 9.84 9.09
C LYS A 52 0.67 9.05 8.94
N GLU A 53 0.60 7.79 8.50
CA GLU A 53 1.80 7.01 8.24
C GLU A 53 2.61 7.60 7.08
N TYR A 54 1.96 7.91 5.95
CA TYR A 54 2.64 8.58 4.84
C TYR A 54 3.32 9.88 5.29
N MET A 55 2.63 10.72 6.07
CA MET A 55 3.19 11.96 6.59
C MET A 55 4.36 11.75 7.55
N GLY A 56 4.43 10.60 8.22
CA GLY A 56 5.53 10.23 9.10
C GLY A 56 6.75 9.67 8.36
N GLN A 57 6.53 9.05 7.20
CA GLN A 57 7.59 8.36 6.45
C GLN A 57 8.06 9.08 5.17
N LEU A 58 7.32 10.09 4.69
CA LEU A 58 7.62 10.86 3.48
C LEU A 58 7.72 12.36 3.77
N ARG A 59 8.30 13.15 2.86
CA ARG A 59 8.49 14.60 3.02
C ARG A 59 7.77 15.38 1.93
N SER A 60 6.68 16.05 2.27
CA SER A 60 5.91 16.86 1.29
C SER A 60 6.49 18.24 0.97
N SER A 61 7.69 18.56 1.47
CA SER A 61 8.39 19.85 1.30
C SER A 61 9.88 19.65 0.94
N GLY A 62 10.51 20.67 0.33
CA GLY A 62 11.93 20.61 -0.08
C GLY A 62 12.11 20.28 -1.56
N GLN A 63 13.00 19.31 -1.86
CA GLN A 63 13.23 18.75 -3.20
C GLN A 63 12.55 17.36 -3.27
N PRO A 64 11.23 17.30 -3.52
CA PRO A 64 10.46 16.07 -3.35
C PRO A 64 10.82 15.02 -4.42
N GLY A 65 11.02 13.78 -3.98
CA GLY A 65 11.05 12.61 -4.86
C GLY A 65 9.65 12.24 -5.39
N PRO A 66 9.53 11.19 -6.22
CA PRO A 66 8.24 10.74 -6.75
C PRO A 66 7.21 10.35 -5.68
N GLY A 67 7.64 9.72 -4.59
CA GLY A 67 6.79 9.36 -3.45
C GLY A 67 6.32 10.59 -2.65
N ASP A 68 7.20 11.57 -2.45
CA ASP A 68 6.85 12.84 -1.82
C ASP A 68 5.82 13.62 -2.64
N ALA A 69 6.00 13.65 -3.96
CA ALA A 69 5.05 14.24 -4.90
C ALA A 69 3.70 13.51 -4.87
N PHE A 70 3.70 12.19 -4.66
CA PHE A 70 2.50 11.41 -4.44
C PHE A 70 1.79 11.81 -3.15
N LEU A 71 2.48 11.88 -2.00
CA LEU A 71 1.89 12.35 -0.74
C LEU A 71 1.27 13.75 -0.91
N LYS A 72 1.99 14.70 -1.53
CA LYS A 72 1.46 16.04 -1.79
C LYS A 72 0.18 15.99 -2.64
N TRP A 73 0.12 15.13 -3.65
CA TRP A 73 -1.09 14.93 -4.44
C TRP A 73 -2.23 14.34 -3.62
N VAL A 74 -1.97 13.35 -2.76
CA VAL A 74 -2.98 12.75 -1.88
C VAL A 74 -3.58 13.80 -0.96
N LEU A 75 -2.75 14.60 -0.29
CA LEU A 75 -3.18 15.67 0.62
C LEU A 75 -4.11 16.68 -0.09
N ASN A 76 -3.83 17.00 -1.35
CA ASN A 76 -4.64 17.91 -2.15
C ASN A 76 -5.89 17.28 -2.77
N SER A 77 -5.92 15.95 -2.92
CA SER A 77 -6.94 15.23 -3.70
C SER A 77 -7.86 14.34 -2.87
N GLN A 78 -7.56 14.09 -1.60
CA GLN A 78 -8.29 13.12 -0.77
C GLN A 78 -9.80 13.36 -0.64
N ASN A 79 -10.26 14.60 -0.84
CA ASN A 79 -11.68 14.99 -0.78
C ASN A 79 -12.33 15.02 -2.18
N ASN A 80 -11.60 14.68 -3.24
CA ASN A 80 -12.12 14.60 -4.59
C ASN A 80 -12.51 13.15 -4.93
N PRO A 81 -13.81 12.82 -5.02
CA PRO A 81 -14.28 11.44 -5.24
C PRO A 81 -13.87 10.85 -6.59
N ARG A 82 -13.40 11.68 -7.55
CA ARG A 82 -12.84 11.20 -8.82
C ARG A 82 -11.38 10.76 -8.71
N ARG A 83 -10.72 11.02 -7.57
CA ARG A 83 -9.30 10.77 -7.33
C ARG A 83 -9.06 9.90 -6.11
N CYS A 84 -9.83 10.09 -5.05
CA CYS A 84 -9.76 9.28 -3.85
C CYS A 84 -11.16 8.90 -3.36
N VAL A 85 -11.28 7.73 -2.75
CA VAL A 85 -12.45 7.32 -1.96
C VAL A 85 -11.97 6.99 -0.56
N GLN A 86 -12.74 7.42 0.44
CA GLN A 86 -12.50 7.09 1.84
C GLN A 86 -13.50 6.05 2.31
N VAL A 87 -13.02 5.00 2.95
CA VAL A 87 -13.86 3.96 3.57
C VAL A 87 -13.70 4.01 5.09
N PRO A 88 -14.76 3.73 5.86
CA PRO A 88 -14.64 3.57 7.30
C PRO A 88 -13.90 2.27 7.62
N ILE A 89 -12.98 2.34 8.57
CA ILE A 89 -12.40 1.18 9.26
C ILE A 89 -12.51 1.42 10.77
N SER A 90 -12.53 0.35 11.55
CA SER A 90 -12.89 0.39 12.96
C SER A 90 -11.70 -0.02 13.83
N PRO A 91 -10.92 0.91 14.39
CA PRO A 91 -9.81 0.58 15.28
C PRO A 91 -10.28 -0.23 16.49
N ILE A 92 -9.57 -1.30 16.83
CA ILE A 92 -9.85 -2.09 18.03
C ILE A 92 -9.16 -1.42 19.23
N PRO A 93 -9.91 -0.97 20.26
CA PRO A 93 -9.32 -0.31 21.42
C PRO A 93 -8.23 -1.14 22.10
N GLY A 94 -7.08 -0.51 22.38
CA GLY A 94 -5.94 -1.15 23.02
C GLY A 94 -5.10 -2.06 22.10
N SER A 95 -5.31 -2.01 20.79
CA SER A 95 -4.52 -2.75 19.80
C SER A 95 -4.08 -1.84 18.64
N ASN A 96 -3.15 -2.34 17.82
CA ASN A 96 -2.76 -1.70 16.55
C ASN A 96 -3.54 -2.26 15.34
N SER A 97 -4.71 -2.89 15.57
CA SER A 97 -5.49 -3.58 14.55
C SER A 97 -6.89 -2.96 14.37
N PHE A 98 -7.63 -3.46 13.38
CA PHE A 98 -8.95 -3.01 12.98
C PHE A 98 -9.93 -4.20 12.96
N ALA A 99 -11.22 -3.94 13.18
CA ALA A 99 -12.25 -4.98 13.21
C ALA A 99 -12.42 -5.67 11.85
N GLU A 100 -12.09 -4.97 10.76
CA GLU A 100 -12.14 -5.48 9.39
C GLU A 100 -10.95 -6.39 9.05
N PHE A 101 -9.88 -6.40 9.87
CA PHE A 101 -8.76 -7.31 9.67
C PHE A 101 -9.18 -8.75 10.01
N PRO A 102 -8.83 -9.76 9.17
CA PRO A 102 -9.30 -11.13 9.39
C PRO A 102 -8.81 -11.74 10.70
N HIS A 103 -9.70 -12.41 11.43
CA HIS A 103 -9.33 -13.20 12.59
C HIS A 103 -8.85 -14.59 12.16
N ASP A 104 -7.63 -14.65 11.64
CA ASP A 104 -7.01 -15.87 11.12
C ASP A 104 -5.67 -16.15 11.83
N PRO A 105 -5.49 -17.33 12.46
CA PRO A 105 -4.21 -17.72 13.05
C PRO A 105 -3.04 -17.68 12.07
N ALA A 106 -3.28 -17.90 10.76
CA ALA A 106 -2.25 -17.82 9.73
C ALA A 106 -1.77 -16.38 9.47
N LEU A 107 -2.48 -15.36 9.97
CA LEU A 107 -2.10 -13.95 9.93
C LEU A 107 -1.59 -13.43 11.28
N ALA A 108 -1.40 -14.30 12.29
CA ALA A 108 -0.95 -13.87 13.61
C ALA A 108 0.47 -13.25 13.63
N GLY A 109 1.28 -13.56 12.61
CA GLY A 109 2.63 -13.02 12.43
C GLY A 109 2.72 -11.83 11.46
N PHE A 110 1.61 -11.42 10.84
CA PHE A 110 1.57 -10.29 9.91
C PHE A 110 1.74 -8.98 10.67
N ASP A 111 2.51 -8.03 10.14
CA ASP A 111 2.83 -6.78 10.84
C ASP A 111 1.54 -6.02 11.19
N PRO A 112 1.27 -5.76 12.48
CA PRO A 112 0.14 -4.94 12.91
C PRO A 112 0.11 -3.56 12.26
N SER A 113 1.27 -3.01 11.87
CA SER A 113 1.33 -1.74 11.16
C SER A 113 0.59 -1.83 9.81
N ASP A 114 0.62 -2.97 9.11
CA ASP A 114 0.01 -3.13 7.80
C ASP A 114 -1.49 -3.47 7.83
N HIS A 115 -2.04 -3.75 9.01
CA HIS A 115 -3.45 -4.12 9.18
C HIS A 115 -4.42 -3.07 8.64
N LYS A 116 -4.03 -1.78 8.64
CA LYS A 116 -4.85 -0.69 8.09
C LYS A 116 -5.07 -0.83 6.58
N PHE A 117 -4.08 -1.30 5.83
CA PHE A 117 -4.21 -1.48 4.38
C PHE A 117 -5.15 -2.63 4.04
N VAL A 118 -5.01 -3.74 4.79
CA VAL A 118 -5.93 -4.89 4.71
C VAL A 118 -7.36 -4.47 5.06
N ALA A 119 -7.54 -3.76 6.17
CA ALA A 119 -8.85 -3.27 6.62
C ALA A 119 -9.51 -2.36 5.56
N VAL A 120 -8.75 -1.42 4.97
CA VAL A 120 -9.25 -0.53 3.92
C VAL A 120 -9.66 -1.30 2.67
N ALA A 121 -8.86 -2.29 2.24
CA ALA A 121 -9.20 -3.12 1.10
C ALA A 121 -10.50 -3.91 1.37
N LEU A 122 -10.61 -4.58 2.52
CA LEU A 122 -11.79 -5.39 2.87
C LEU A 122 -13.04 -4.55 3.13
N ALA A 123 -12.91 -3.33 3.63
CA ALA A 123 -14.03 -2.41 3.84
C ALA A 123 -14.60 -1.86 2.51
N HIS A 124 -13.82 -1.86 1.43
CA HIS A 124 -14.29 -1.39 0.13
C HIS A 124 -15.10 -2.49 -0.59
N PRO A 125 -16.29 -2.19 -1.16
CA PRO A 125 -17.17 -3.19 -1.78
C PRO A 125 -16.56 -4.01 -2.92
N GLN A 126 -15.50 -3.51 -3.54
CA GLN A 126 -14.80 -4.18 -4.65
C GLN A 126 -13.47 -4.84 -4.24
N THR A 127 -13.10 -4.78 -2.96
CA THR A 127 -11.84 -5.33 -2.43
C THR A 127 -10.63 -5.02 -3.33
N PRO A 128 -10.30 -3.72 -3.50
CA PRO A 128 -9.27 -3.28 -4.44
C PRO A 128 -7.92 -3.92 -4.11
N PRO A 129 -7.04 -4.10 -5.10
CA PRO A 129 -5.71 -4.60 -4.80
C PRO A 129 -4.92 -3.64 -3.93
N ILE A 130 -4.06 -4.24 -3.11
CA ILE A 130 -3.06 -3.56 -2.31
C ILE A 130 -1.74 -3.63 -3.06
N LEU A 131 -1.14 -2.47 -3.33
CA LEU A 131 0.16 -2.39 -3.97
C LEU A 131 1.25 -2.52 -2.92
N ASN A 132 2.14 -3.48 -3.13
CA ASN A 132 3.32 -3.72 -2.31
C ASN A 132 4.59 -3.56 -3.15
N ALA A 133 5.63 -2.95 -2.58
CA ALA A 133 6.96 -2.91 -3.17
C ALA A 133 7.89 -3.94 -2.52
N THR A 134 8.70 -3.51 -1.56
CA THR A 134 9.86 -4.26 -1.04
C THR A 134 9.54 -5.08 0.21
N ASP A 135 8.39 -4.87 0.84
CA ASP A 135 8.08 -5.56 2.09
C ASP A 135 7.69 -7.03 1.83
N SER A 136 8.53 -7.92 2.33
CA SER A 136 8.38 -9.36 2.21
C SER A 136 7.27 -9.94 3.08
N ASP A 137 6.80 -9.22 4.11
CA ASP A 137 5.79 -9.74 5.03
C ASP A 137 4.46 -10.02 4.30
N TRP A 138 4.11 -9.16 3.35
CA TRP A 138 3.02 -9.38 2.40
C TRP A 138 3.15 -10.68 1.62
N TRP A 139 4.36 -11.11 1.28
CA TRP A 139 4.59 -12.36 0.56
C TRP A 139 4.54 -13.58 1.49
N HIS A 140 5.18 -13.49 2.67
CA HIS A 140 5.12 -14.56 3.67
C HIS A 140 3.68 -14.92 4.05
N HIS A 141 2.79 -13.92 4.05
CA HIS A 141 1.37 -14.09 4.38
C HIS A 141 0.45 -14.14 3.15
N HIS A 142 0.98 -14.16 1.93
CA HIS A 142 0.21 -14.05 0.68
C HIS A 142 -0.92 -15.08 0.57
N ALA A 143 -0.65 -16.34 0.92
CA ALA A 143 -1.64 -17.41 0.84
C ALA A 143 -2.83 -17.17 1.79
N ALA A 144 -2.55 -16.73 3.03
CA ALA A 144 -3.58 -16.40 4.00
C ALA A 144 -4.38 -15.15 3.58
N LEU A 145 -3.70 -14.09 3.12
CA LEU A 145 -4.35 -12.88 2.62
C LEU A 145 -5.27 -13.18 1.43
N THR A 146 -4.80 -13.98 0.47
CA THR A 146 -5.59 -14.38 -0.72
C THR A 146 -6.80 -15.23 -0.33
N ALA A 147 -6.70 -16.07 0.70
CA ALA A 147 -7.83 -16.84 1.22
C ALA A 147 -8.97 -15.94 1.75
N HIS A 148 -8.66 -14.70 2.14
CA HIS A 148 -9.62 -13.66 2.53
C HIS A 148 -9.98 -12.71 1.38
N ASN A 149 -9.82 -13.14 0.12
CA ASN A 149 -10.18 -12.38 -1.09
C ASN A 149 -9.38 -11.08 -1.28
N LEU A 150 -8.22 -10.95 -0.64
CA LEU A 150 -7.30 -9.85 -0.91
C LEU A 150 -6.46 -10.16 -2.16
N HIS A 151 -6.22 -9.14 -2.97
CA HIS A 151 -5.30 -9.22 -4.10
C HIS A 151 -4.09 -8.31 -3.82
N ILE A 152 -2.89 -8.89 -3.80
CA ILE A 152 -1.65 -8.14 -3.61
C ILE A 152 -0.95 -8.01 -4.97
N GLU A 153 -0.68 -6.76 -5.39
CA GLU A 153 0.11 -6.48 -6.58
C GLU A 153 1.53 -6.12 -6.16
N TYR A 154 2.48 -7.01 -6.49
CA TYR A 154 3.90 -6.82 -6.19
C TYR A 154 4.58 -6.05 -7.31
N LEU A 155 4.98 -4.81 -7.03
CA LEU A 155 5.71 -3.95 -8.00
C LEU A 155 7.19 -4.31 -8.11
N CYS A 156 7.68 -5.08 -7.14
CA CYS A 156 9.07 -5.40 -6.91
C CYS A 156 9.29 -6.91 -6.68
N PRO A 157 8.81 -7.77 -7.60
CA PRO A 157 8.81 -9.22 -7.37
C PRO A 157 10.21 -9.81 -7.14
N ASP A 158 11.23 -9.30 -7.84
CA ASP A 158 12.59 -9.87 -7.82
C ASP A 158 13.36 -9.68 -6.50
N VAL A 159 12.87 -8.79 -5.63
CA VAL A 159 13.55 -8.47 -4.35
C VAL A 159 12.89 -9.09 -3.14
N ILE A 160 11.77 -9.80 -3.34
CA ILE A 160 11.06 -10.46 -2.26
C ILE A 160 11.64 -11.88 -2.10
N PRO A 161 12.33 -12.17 -0.98
CA PRO A 161 12.97 -13.46 -0.79
C PRO A 161 11.97 -14.62 -0.83
N GLY A 162 12.30 -15.68 -1.57
CA GLY A 162 11.46 -16.87 -1.66
C GLY A 162 10.21 -16.71 -2.52
N ALA A 163 10.04 -15.58 -3.21
CA ALA A 163 8.94 -15.39 -4.13
C ALA A 163 9.19 -16.05 -5.49
N ILE A 164 8.22 -16.85 -5.93
CA ILE A 164 8.22 -17.47 -7.26
C ILE A 164 7.08 -16.81 -8.03
N PHE A 165 7.40 -15.74 -8.73
CA PHE A 165 6.45 -15.11 -9.64
C PHE A 165 6.51 -15.80 -11.00
N PRO A 166 5.36 -16.22 -11.57
CA PRO A 166 5.36 -16.67 -12.95
C PRO A 166 5.84 -15.52 -13.83
N SER A 167 6.76 -15.80 -14.74
CA SER A 167 7.29 -14.81 -15.69
C SER A 167 6.12 -14.18 -16.43
N SER A 168 5.90 -12.87 -16.25
CA SER A 168 4.96 -12.13 -17.06
C SER A 168 5.50 -12.12 -18.49
N ASN A 169 4.90 -12.92 -19.38
CA ASN A 169 5.17 -12.80 -20.80
C ASN A 169 4.79 -11.37 -21.25
N SER A 170 5.79 -10.73 -21.84
CA SER A 170 5.83 -9.44 -22.56
C SER A 170 4.51 -8.91 -23.10
#